data_AF-C6H2D6-F1
#
_entry.id   AF-C6H2D6-F1
#
_cell.length_a   1.000
_cell.length_b   1.000
_cell.length_c   1.000
_cell.angle_alpha   90.00
_cell.angle_beta   90.00
_cell.angle_gamma   90.00
#
_symmetry.space_group_name_H-M   'P 1'
#
loop_
_entity.id
_entity.type
_entity.pdbx_description
1 polymer ?
#
loop_
_entity_poly.entity_id
_entity_poly.type
_entity_poly.pdbx_seq_one_letter_code
_entity_poly.pdbx_strand_id
1 'polypeptide(L)'
;MTPSKFIVFFFLSLSLSLSFQVDAAAVNKALTLRIMETARGGRRGSVYEVPLNVVQATAVRDALAKALYFNMFDWIVQRVNASLAARGSVENSIGILDIYGFEIFEKNSFEQLCINYVNEKLQQIFIQLTLKTEQEEYAREQIKWTPITYFDNKVVCSLIEDKRPPGIFAALNDACATAHADSGAADQTFVGRLNFLSQNPNFESRQGQFIVKHYAGDVGYTVDGMTDKNKDQLLKDLLNLVGSSSNRFMHTLFPNQVNQDDKRRPPTAGDKIKASANDLARQTQSSRSKMGCLKPVEGVSDQDVERSGSGAGLPVREPGRFLYFRT
;
A
#
# COMPACT_ATOMS: atom_id res chain seq x y z
N MET A 1 5.87 -4.23 -35.99
CA MET A 1 5.52 -2.93 -35.37
C MET A 1 5.08 -2.02 -36.51
N THR A 2 3.91 -1.36 -36.44
CA THR A 2 3.49 -0.44 -37.51
C THR A 2 4.37 0.83 -37.51
N PRO A 3 4.54 1.52 -38.64
CA PRO A 3 5.43 2.70 -38.76
C PRO A 3 5.14 3.79 -37.70
N SER A 4 3.86 4.04 -37.39
CA SER A 4 3.47 5.01 -36.36
C SER A 4 3.90 4.62 -34.93
N LYS A 5 3.94 3.33 -34.60
CA LYS A 5 4.40 2.86 -33.27
C LYS A 5 5.92 2.98 -33.12
N PHE A 6 6.65 2.88 -34.23
CA PHE A 6 8.11 3.05 -34.24
C PHE A 6 8.50 4.52 -33.99
N ILE A 7 7.78 5.46 -34.60
CA ILE A 7 8.00 6.90 -34.44
C ILE A 7 7.76 7.33 -32.97
N VAL A 8 6.64 6.94 -32.38
CA VAL A 8 6.32 7.29 -30.97
C VAL A 8 7.37 6.72 -30.01
N PHE A 9 7.83 5.49 -30.24
CA PHE A 9 8.84 4.86 -29.40
C PHE A 9 10.20 5.56 -29.52
N PHE A 10 10.59 5.94 -30.73
CA PHE A 10 11.83 6.68 -30.99
C PHE A 10 11.84 8.05 -30.30
N PHE A 11 10.74 8.82 -30.39
CA PHE A 11 10.62 10.11 -29.71
C PHE A 11 10.61 9.98 -28.18
N LEU A 12 9.98 8.93 -27.63
CA LEU A 12 9.98 8.66 -26.19
C LEU A 12 11.40 8.36 -25.68
N SER A 13 12.12 7.50 -26.41
CA SER A 13 13.50 7.15 -26.09
C SER A 13 14.43 8.37 -26.11
N LEU A 14 14.30 9.22 -27.14
CA LEU A 14 15.09 10.45 -27.25
C LEU A 14 14.75 11.46 -26.13
N SER A 15 13.47 11.61 -25.78
CA SER A 15 13.03 12.50 -24.71
C SER A 15 13.50 12.05 -23.32
N LEU A 16 13.47 10.73 -23.05
CA LEU A 16 13.99 10.14 -21.82
C LEU A 16 15.52 10.26 -21.76
N SER A 17 16.21 9.98 -22.87
CA SER A 17 17.65 10.15 -22.99
C SER A 17 18.08 11.58 -22.65
N LEU A 18 17.40 12.59 -23.20
CA LEU A 18 17.67 13.99 -22.91
C LEU A 18 17.35 14.35 -21.45
N SER A 19 16.17 13.98 -20.95
CA SER A 19 15.71 14.35 -19.59
C SER A 19 16.57 13.71 -18.50
N PHE A 20 16.93 12.43 -18.69
CA PHE A 20 17.75 11.68 -17.75
C PHE A 20 19.24 11.89 -18.01
N GLN A 21 19.63 12.53 -19.11
CA GLN A 21 21.02 12.66 -19.54
C GLN A 21 21.76 11.30 -19.56
N VAL A 22 21.14 10.33 -20.26
CA VAL A 22 21.63 8.97 -20.49
C VAL A 22 21.68 8.69 -21.99
N ASP A 23 22.44 7.68 -22.40
CA ASP A 23 22.49 7.25 -23.80
C ASP A 23 21.14 6.68 -24.30
N ALA A 24 20.72 7.09 -25.51
CA ALA A 24 19.44 6.66 -26.08
C ALA A 24 19.40 5.16 -26.41
N ALA A 25 20.53 4.55 -26.79
CA ALA A 25 20.58 3.11 -26.99
C ALA A 25 20.44 2.35 -25.66
N ALA A 26 20.99 2.88 -24.57
CA ALA A 26 20.77 2.34 -23.23
C ALA A 26 19.30 2.41 -22.79
N VAL A 27 18.60 3.52 -23.08
CA VAL A 27 17.15 3.64 -22.82
C VAL A 27 16.36 2.59 -23.60
N ASN A 28 16.64 2.45 -24.90
CA ASN A 28 15.97 1.46 -25.75
C ASN A 28 16.19 0.03 -25.23
N LYS A 29 17.45 -0.28 -24.85
CA LYS A 29 17.80 -1.58 -24.29
C LYS A 29 17.04 -1.86 -23.01
N ALA A 30 17.03 -0.92 -22.06
CA ALA A 30 16.37 -1.11 -20.77
C ALA A 30 14.83 -1.22 -20.88
N LEU A 31 14.22 -0.60 -21.89
CA LEU A 31 12.77 -0.65 -22.09
C LEU A 31 12.29 -1.83 -22.93
N THR A 32 13.15 -2.46 -23.73
CA THR A 32 12.75 -3.49 -24.71
C THR A 32 13.45 -4.83 -24.55
N LEU A 33 14.52 -4.90 -23.76
CA LEU A 33 15.28 -6.12 -23.52
C LEU A 33 15.32 -6.41 -22.01
N ARG A 34 15.24 -7.69 -21.66
CA ARG A 34 15.49 -8.17 -20.30
C ARG A 34 16.81 -8.92 -20.28
N ILE A 35 17.70 -8.52 -19.38
CA ILE A 35 18.93 -9.26 -19.13
C ILE A 35 18.62 -10.42 -18.20
N MET A 36 18.94 -11.64 -18.64
CA MET A 36 18.77 -12.85 -17.85
C MET A 36 20.12 -13.53 -17.64
N GLU A 37 20.34 -14.01 -16.43
CA GLU A 37 21.54 -14.74 -16.04
C GLU A 37 21.19 -16.19 -15.69
N THR A 38 21.78 -17.15 -16.38
CA THR A 38 21.60 -18.58 -16.06
C THR A 38 22.71 -19.08 -15.15
N ALA A 39 22.45 -19.18 -13.85
CA ALA A 39 23.33 -19.91 -12.94
C ALA A 39 22.87 -21.38 -12.85
N ARG A 40 23.48 -22.28 -13.61
CA ARG A 40 23.36 -23.74 -13.38
C ARG A 40 24.57 -24.23 -12.59
N GLY A 41 24.35 -24.68 -11.35
CA GLY A 41 25.28 -25.54 -10.62
C GLY A 41 26.70 -24.99 -10.43
N GLY A 42 26.86 -23.76 -9.94
CA GLY A 42 28.16 -23.26 -9.48
C GLY A 42 29.17 -22.85 -10.57
N ARG A 43 28.80 -22.88 -11.86
CA ARG A 43 29.59 -22.25 -12.93
C ARG A 43 29.13 -20.82 -13.18
N ARG A 44 30.06 -19.91 -13.55
CA ARG A 44 29.74 -18.55 -14.02
C ARG A 44 28.70 -18.67 -15.13
N GLY A 45 27.52 -18.11 -14.88
CA GLY A 45 26.40 -18.17 -15.81
C GLY A 45 26.66 -17.36 -17.07
N SER A 46 25.95 -17.71 -18.14
CA SER A 46 25.88 -16.87 -19.34
C SER A 46 24.82 -15.79 -19.15
N VAL A 47 25.14 -14.56 -19.54
CA VAL A 47 24.19 -13.44 -19.60
C VAL A 47 23.58 -13.41 -21.01
N TYR A 48 22.25 -13.42 -21.12
CA TYR A 48 21.54 -13.36 -22.39
C TYR A 48 20.49 -12.25 -22.39
N GLU A 49 20.34 -11.62 -23.56
CA GLU A 49 19.36 -10.55 -23.78
C GLU A 49 18.10 -11.15 -24.41
N VAL A 50 16.97 -11.02 -23.70
CA VAL A 50 15.68 -11.52 -24.16
C VAL A 50 14.79 -10.35 -24.56
N PRO A 51 14.33 -10.29 -25.83
CA PRO A 51 13.37 -9.28 -26.24
C PRO A 51 12.05 -9.37 -25.47
N LEU A 52 11.58 -8.23 -24.99
CA LEU A 52 10.29 -8.09 -24.35
C LEU A 52 9.17 -8.05 -25.40
N ASN A 53 8.06 -8.70 -25.10
CA ASN A 53 6.83 -8.49 -25.86
C ASN A 53 6.21 -7.12 -25.54
N VAL A 54 5.20 -6.70 -26.32
CA VAL A 54 4.57 -5.38 -26.18
C VAL A 54 3.98 -5.15 -24.78
N VAL A 55 3.37 -6.17 -24.18
CA VAL A 55 2.77 -6.08 -22.84
C VAL A 55 3.85 -5.86 -21.80
N GLN A 56 4.94 -6.63 -21.87
CA GLN A 56 6.08 -6.51 -20.96
C GLN A 56 6.78 -5.15 -21.10
N ALA A 57 7.05 -4.68 -22.32
CA ALA A 57 7.69 -3.39 -22.54
C ALA A 57 6.81 -2.22 -22.04
N THR A 58 5.49 -2.33 -22.20
CA THR A 58 4.52 -1.36 -21.65
C THR A 58 4.58 -1.34 -20.12
N ALA A 59 4.59 -2.51 -19.48
CA ALA A 59 4.71 -2.62 -18.03
C ALA A 59 6.04 -2.04 -17.50
N VAL A 60 7.15 -2.24 -18.21
CA VAL A 60 8.46 -1.66 -17.86
C VAL A 60 8.43 -0.14 -17.93
N ARG A 61 7.86 0.43 -19.00
CA ARG A 61 7.66 1.89 -19.13
C ARG A 61 6.83 2.44 -17.97
N ASP A 62 5.71 1.79 -17.66
CA ASP A 62 4.81 2.27 -16.61
C ASP A 62 5.44 2.15 -15.22
N ALA A 63 6.22 1.10 -14.97
CA ALA A 63 6.99 0.94 -13.74
C ALA A 63 8.03 2.06 -13.58
N LEU A 64 8.75 2.43 -14.66
CA LEU A 64 9.68 3.55 -14.64
C LEU A 64 8.98 4.87 -14.29
N ALA A 65 7.85 5.16 -14.95
CA ALA A 65 7.08 6.37 -14.69
C ALA A 65 6.58 6.45 -13.23
N LYS A 66 6.03 5.35 -12.70
CA LYS A 66 5.57 5.27 -11.31
C LYS A 66 6.71 5.52 -10.33
N ALA A 67 7.87 4.90 -10.55
CA ALA A 67 9.01 5.06 -9.66
C ALA A 67 9.61 6.47 -9.67
N LEU A 68 9.68 7.12 -10.84
CA LEU A 68 10.09 8.53 -10.94
C LEU A 68 9.17 9.41 -10.10
N TYR A 69 7.86 9.26 -10.29
CA TYR A 69 6.87 10.06 -9.59
C TYR A 69 6.95 9.82 -8.08
N PHE A 70 7.01 8.56 -7.67
CA PHE A 70 7.14 8.17 -6.26
C PHE A 70 8.38 8.79 -5.62
N ASN A 71 9.57 8.61 -6.22
CA ASN A 71 10.82 9.13 -5.67
C ASN A 71 10.87 10.67 -5.67
N MET A 72 10.29 11.31 -6.69
CA MET A 72 10.17 12.76 -6.73
C MET A 72 9.27 13.29 -5.63
N PHE A 73 8.12 12.65 -5.41
CA PHE A 73 7.21 13.00 -4.32
C PHE A 73 7.88 12.81 -2.96
N ASP A 74 8.55 11.67 -2.75
CA ASP A 74 9.29 11.41 -1.51
C ASP A 74 10.40 12.45 -1.29
N TRP A 75 11.14 12.82 -2.33
CA TRP A 75 12.14 13.89 -2.25
C TRP A 75 11.54 15.24 -1.87
N ILE A 76 10.36 15.60 -2.42
CA ILE A 76 9.65 16.82 -2.04
C ILE A 76 9.30 16.78 -0.54
N VAL A 77 8.74 15.67 -0.06
CA VAL A 77 8.38 15.48 1.35
C VAL A 77 9.62 15.62 2.24
N GLN A 78 10.72 14.94 1.90
CA GLN A 78 11.99 15.07 2.62
C GLN A 78 12.49 16.53 2.64
N ARG A 79 12.34 17.26 1.53
CA ARG A 79 12.82 18.64 1.43
C ARG A 79 11.99 19.62 2.25
N VAL A 80 10.67 19.40 2.31
CA VAL A 80 9.76 20.12 3.20
C VAL A 80 10.10 19.82 4.66
N ASN A 81 10.27 18.53 5.02
CA ASN A 81 10.65 18.12 6.38
C ASN A 81 11.97 18.74 6.83
N ALA A 82 12.99 18.76 5.96
CA ALA A 82 14.27 19.41 6.26
C ALA A 82 14.11 20.93 6.46
N SER A 83 13.19 21.57 5.74
CA SER A 83 12.91 23.00 5.90
C SER A 83 12.16 23.33 7.19
N LEU A 84 11.34 22.38 7.69
CA LEU A 84 10.51 22.53 8.88
C LEU A 84 11.12 21.90 10.14
N ALA A 85 12.33 21.34 10.04
CA ALA A 85 13.01 20.69 11.15
C ALA A 85 13.20 21.64 12.34
N ALA A 86 12.84 21.17 13.54
CA ALA A 86 13.00 21.95 14.76
C ALA A 86 14.49 22.22 15.04
N ARG A 87 14.84 23.47 15.36
CA ARG A 87 16.24 23.88 15.63
C ARG A 87 16.68 23.62 17.07
N GLY A 88 15.81 23.05 17.90
CA GLY A 88 16.04 22.79 19.32
C GLY A 88 15.20 21.60 19.80
N SER A 89 15.18 21.38 21.13
CA SER A 89 14.40 20.30 21.73
C SER A 89 12.90 20.50 21.54
N VAL A 90 12.20 19.44 21.13
CA VAL A 90 10.74 19.40 21.01
C VAL A 90 10.17 18.76 22.28
N GLU A 91 9.47 19.53 23.10
CA GLU A 91 8.84 19.02 24.32
C GLU A 91 7.46 18.41 24.05
N ASN A 92 6.71 18.99 23.11
CA ASN A 92 5.36 18.56 22.77
C ASN A 92 5.18 18.54 21.25
N SER A 93 4.36 17.61 20.76
CA SER A 93 4.02 17.48 19.35
C SER A 93 2.52 17.26 19.16
N ILE A 94 1.94 17.95 18.18
CA ILE A 94 0.56 17.73 17.73
C ILE A 94 0.63 17.02 16.37
N GLY A 95 0.08 15.81 16.31
CA GLY A 95 -0.05 15.05 15.07
C GLY A 95 -1.43 15.22 14.48
N ILE A 96 -1.50 15.52 13.18
CA ILE A 96 -2.73 15.53 12.39
C ILE A 96 -2.61 14.38 11.39
N LEU A 97 -3.62 13.51 11.36
CA LEU A 97 -3.69 12.41 10.42
C LEU A 97 -4.79 12.71 9.40
N ASP A 98 -4.39 12.86 8.14
CA ASP A 98 -5.29 12.93 7.00
C ASP A 98 -5.02 11.71 6.11
N ILE A 99 -6.06 10.90 5.90
CA ILE A 99 -5.97 9.64 5.16
C ILE A 99 -7.20 9.45 4.28
N TYR A 100 -7.05 8.65 3.23
CA TYR A 100 -8.17 8.19 2.42
C TYR A 100 -9.18 7.42 3.27
N GLY A 101 -10.47 7.75 3.11
CA GLY A 101 -11.55 7.01 3.74
C GLY A 101 -11.66 5.59 3.21
N PHE A 102 -12.55 4.81 3.81
CA PHE A 102 -12.86 3.47 3.33
C PHE A 102 -13.42 3.51 1.90
N GLU A 103 -12.96 2.62 1.01
CA GLU A 103 -13.36 2.60 -0.40
C GLU A 103 -14.07 1.30 -0.78
N ILE A 104 -15.23 1.43 -1.43
CA ILE A 104 -15.99 0.31 -2.01
C ILE A 104 -16.42 0.70 -3.42
N PHE A 105 -15.78 0.13 -4.42
CA PHE A 105 -16.11 0.32 -5.83
C PHE A 105 -16.64 -0.97 -6.45
N GLU A 106 -17.15 -0.87 -7.69
CA GLU A 106 -17.55 -2.03 -8.49
C GLU A 106 -16.37 -2.99 -8.76
N LYS A 107 -15.16 -2.45 -8.92
CA LYS A 107 -13.94 -3.21 -9.11
C LYS A 107 -12.85 -2.74 -8.16
N ASN A 108 -12.64 -3.48 -7.08
CA ASN A 108 -11.56 -3.22 -6.12
C ASN A 108 -10.34 -4.06 -6.45
N SER A 109 -9.14 -3.50 -6.32
CA SER A 109 -7.88 -4.21 -6.57
C SER A 109 -6.93 -4.07 -5.38
N PHE A 110 -5.64 -4.33 -5.58
CA PHE A 110 -4.61 -4.26 -4.54
C PHE A 110 -4.57 -2.89 -3.84
N GLU A 111 -4.80 -1.81 -4.57
CA GLU A 111 -4.79 -0.45 -4.06
C GLU A 111 -5.89 -0.25 -3.01
N GLN A 112 -7.12 -0.64 -3.33
CA GLN A 112 -8.24 -0.61 -2.38
C GLN A 112 -7.99 -1.52 -1.17
N LEU A 113 -7.39 -2.71 -1.37
CA LEU A 113 -7.03 -3.58 -0.26
C LEU A 113 -6.07 -2.88 0.71
N CYS A 114 -5.08 -2.15 0.20
CA CYS A 114 -4.15 -1.38 1.03
C CYS A 114 -4.86 -0.23 1.77
N ILE A 115 -5.74 0.51 1.09
CA ILE A 115 -6.50 1.61 1.68
C ILE A 115 -7.42 1.10 2.79
N ASN A 116 -8.19 0.05 2.51
CA ASN A 116 -9.13 -0.54 3.48
C ASN A 116 -8.41 -1.21 4.63
N TYR A 117 -7.24 -1.81 4.41
CA TYR A 117 -6.38 -2.31 5.49
C TYR A 117 -5.93 -1.20 6.45
N VAL A 118 -5.50 -0.04 5.93
CA VAL A 118 -5.12 1.09 6.79
C VAL A 118 -6.32 1.61 7.58
N ASN A 119 -7.50 1.69 6.96
CA ASN A 119 -8.74 2.05 7.66
C ASN A 119 -9.10 1.03 8.75
N GLU A 120 -8.97 -0.28 8.47
CA GLU A 120 -9.19 -1.35 9.45
C GLU A 120 -8.24 -1.20 10.65
N LYS A 121 -6.97 -0.87 10.39
CA LYS A 121 -5.95 -0.61 11.42
C LYS A 121 -6.27 0.61 12.26
N LEU A 122 -6.71 1.70 11.63
CA LEU A 122 -7.11 2.90 12.35
C LEU A 122 -8.36 2.68 13.18
N GLN A 123 -9.32 1.93 12.67
CA GLN A 123 -10.50 1.51 13.44
C GLN A 123 -10.07 0.67 14.65
N GLN A 124 -9.13 -0.27 14.50
CA GLN A 124 -8.58 -1.06 15.60
C GLN A 124 -7.93 -0.16 16.68
N ILE A 125 -7.10 0.79 16.26
CA ILE A 125 -6.46 1.76 17.15
C ILE A 125 -7.51 2.62 17.86
N PHE A 126 -8.52 3.09 17.14
CA PHE A 126 -9.59 3.92 17.67
C PHE A 126 -10.40 3.19 18.74
N ILE A 127 -10.81 1.95 18.46
CA ILE A 127 -11.52 1.08 19.39
C ILE A 127 -10.68 0.85 20.66
N GLN A 128 -9.42 0.46 20.49
CA GLN A 128 -8.52 0.19 21.62
C GLN A 128 -8.35 1.42 22.52
N LEU A 129 -8.15 2.59 21.93
CA LEU A 129 -7.88 3.81 22.68
C LEU A 129 -9.13 4.36 23.35
N THR A 130 -10.27 4.35 22.67
CA THR A 130 -11.54 4.83 23.21
C THR A 130 -11.97 3.98 24.39
N LEU A 131 -12.01 2.65 24.22
CA LEU A 131 -12.45 1.74 25.28
C LEU A 131 -11.52 1.73 26.48
N LYS A 132 -10.20 1.76 26.25
CA LYS A 132 -9.22 1.81 27.33
C LYS A 132 -9.36 3.10 28.15
N THR A 133 -9.51 4.24 27.49
CA THR A 133 -9.65 5.55 28.16
C THR A 133 -10.93 5.59 29.00
N GLU A 134 -12.05 5.12 28.45
CA GLU A 134 -13.31 5.02 29.19
C GLU A 134 -13.16 4.10 30.40
N GLN A 135 -12.60 2.89 30.24
CA GLN A 135 -12.38 1.97 31.37
C GLN A 135 -11.52 2.58 32.48
N GLU A 136 -10.45 3.31 32.12
CA GLU A 136 -9.58 3.99 33.08
C GLU A 136 -10.30 5.15 33.80
N GLU A 137 -11.18 5.88 33.13
CA GLU A 137 -12.00 6.94 33.73
C GLU A 137 -13.00 6.37 34.74
N TYR A 138 -13.78 5.35 34.33
CA TYR A 138 -14.76 4.70 35.20
C TYR A 138 -14.09 4.11 36.46
N ALA A 139 -12.91 3.49 36.31
CA ALA A 139 -12.14 2.99 37.43
C ALA A 139 -11.65 4.11 38.36
N ARG A 140 -11.21 5.25 37.80
CA ARG A 140 -10.76 6.41 38.58
C ARG A 140 -11.90 7.04 39.37
N GLU A 141 -13.07 7.14 38.76
CA GLU A 141 -14.28 7.71 39.38
C GLU A 141 -15.03 6.71 40.28
N GLN A 142 -14.54 5.46 40.41
CA GLN A 142 -15.19 4.39 41.17
C GLN A 142 -16.62 4.09 40.70
N ILE A 143 -16.89 4.32 39.41
CA ILE A 143 -18.17 4.02 38.78
C ILE A 143 -18.15 2.56 38.32
N LYS A 144 -19.24 1.84 38.60
CA LYS A 144 -19.40 0.45 38.16
C LYS A 144 -19.35 0.36 36.63
N TRP A 145 -18.29 -0.24 36.10
CA TRP A 145 -18.15 -0.51 34.68
C TRP A 145 -19.12 -1.59 34.22
N THR A 146 -19.91 -1.29 33.19
CA THR A 146 -20.68 -2.30 32.46
C THR A 146 -19.96 -2.54 31.13
N PRO A 147 -19.45 -3.75 30.85
CA PRO A 147 -18.77 -4.04 29.59
C PRO A 147 -19.66 -3.74 28.39
N ILE A 148 -19.15 -2.90 27.50
CA ILE A 148 -19.78 -2.61 26.22
C ILE A 148 -19.41 -3.74 25.26
N THR A 149 -20.42 -4.39 24.66
CA THR A 149 -20.21 -5.32 23.55
C THR A 149 -19.89 -4.54 22.28
N TYR A 150 -18.72 -4.78 21.71
CA TYR A 150 -18.30 -4.23 20.42
C TYR A 150 -17.69 -5.34 19.55
N PHE A 151 -17.67 -5.14 18.24
CA PHE A 151 -16.99 -6.05 17.32
C PHE A 151 -15.48 -5.78 17.34
N ASP A 152 -14.68 -6.75 17.80
CA ASP A 152 -13.22 -6.66 17.73
C ASP A 152 -12.75 -6.93 16.31
N ASN A 153 -12.49 -5.85 15.58
CA ASN A 153 -12.06 -5.90 14.19
C ASN A 153 -10.58 -6.34 14.01
N LYS A 154 -9.88 -6.64 15.11
CA LYS A 154 -8.55 -7.28 15.08
C LYS A 154 -8.53 -8.55 14.26
N VAL A 155 -9.61 -9.33 14.23
CA VAL A 155 -9.71 -10.56 13.43
C VAL A 155 -9.54 -10.29 11.94
N VAL A 156 -10.03 -9.15 11.45
CA VAL A 156 -9.89 -8.71 10.05
C VAL A 156 -8.49 -8.17 9.79
N CYS A 157 -7.92 -7.40 10.73
CA CYS A 157 -6.52 -6.98 10.65
C CYS A 157 -5.57 -8.18 10.53
N SER A 158 -5.73 -9.19 11.40
CA SER A 158 -4.97 -10.44 11.41
C SER A 158 -5.12 -11.22 10.10
N LEU A 159 -6.35 -11.34 9.59
CA LEU A 159 -6.64 -11.98 8.30
C LEU A 159 -5.80 -11.37 7.15
N ILE A 160 -5.57 -10.06 7.18
CA ILE A 160 -4.83 -9.36 6.12
C ILE A 160 -3.31 -9.43 6.37
N GLU A 161 -2.85 -9.14 7.60
CA GLU A 161 -1.45 -8.79 7.87
C GLU A 161 -0.57 -9.93 8.41
N ASP A 162 -1.17 -10.94 9.05
CA ASP A 162 -0.43 -11.91 9.85
C ASP A 162 0.51 -12.75 8.98
N LYS A 163 1.67 -13.08 9.55
CA LYS A 163 2.64 -13.98 8.91
C LYS A 163 2.41 -15.44 9.31
N ARG A 164 1.88 -15.67 10.52
CA ARG A 164 1.64 -16.99 11.10
C ARG A 164 0.41 -16.94 12.03
N PRO A 165 -0.72 -17.55 11.66
CA PRO A 165 -1.02 -18.15 10.35
C PRO A 165 -0.89 -17.12 9.20
N PRO A 166 -0.59 -17.55 7.95
CA PRO A 166 -0.38 -16.63 6.84
C PRO A 166 -1.69 -15.94 6.44
N GLY A 167 -1.72 -14.61 6.53
CA GLY A 167 -2.79 -13.75 6.04
C GLY A 167 -2.65 -13.43 4.54
N ILE A 168 -3.50 -12.53 4.04
CA ILE A 168 -3.58 -12.18 2.62
C ILE A 168 -2.25 -11.63 2.08
N PHE A 169 -1.58 -10.72 2.80
CA PHE A 169 -0.28 -10.19 2.36
C PHE A 169 0.82 -11.27 2.34
N ALA A 170 0.79 -12.20 3.29
CA ALA A 170 1.74 -13.32 3.31
C ALA A 170 1.50 -14.25 2.10
N ALA A 171 0.24 -14.56 1.80
CA ALA A 171 -0.13 -15.35 0.61
C ALA A 171 0.29 -14.68 -0.70
N LEU A 172 0.14 -13.35 -0.82
CA LEU A 172 0.63 -12.58 -1.98
C LEU A 172 2.15 -12.66 -2.12
N ASN A 173 2.88 -12.49 -1.02
CA ASN A 173 4.34 -12.56 -1.02
C ASN A 173 4.84 -13.96 -1.42
N ASP A 174 4.17 -15.01 -0.95
CA ASP A 174 4.49 -16.40 -1.30
C ASP A 174 4.16 -16.71 -2.76
N ALA A 175 3.07 -16.18 -3.31
CA ALA A 175 2.75 -16.36 -4.73
C ALA A 175 3.78 -15.67 -5.65
N CYS A 176 4.19 -14.45 -5.28
CA CYS A 176 5.28 -13.72 -5.96
C CYS A 176 6.62 -14.46 -5.88
N ALA A 177 6.80 -15.30 -4.85
CA ALA A 177 8.02 -16.08 -4.65
C ALA A 177 8.19 -17.22 -5.65
N THR A 178 7.09 -17.87 -6.03
CA THR A 178 7.08 -19.17 -6.72
C THR A 178 6.92 -19.03 -8.22
N ALA A 179 6.24 -17.97 -8.69
CA ALA A 179 5.99 -17.72 -10.11
C ALA A 179 7.06 -16.78 -10.69
N HIS A 180 8.19 -17.35 -11.14
CA HIS A 180 9.39 -16.58 -11.50
C HIS A 180 9.33 -15.80 -12.83
N ALA A 181 8.21 -15.78 -13.56
CA ALA A 181 8.15 -15.03 -14.84
C ALA A 181 6.74 -14.76 -15.40
N ASP A 182 5.69 -15.42 -14.89
CA ASP A 182 4.33 -15.34 -15.45
C ASP A 182 3.36 -14.81 -14.39
N SER A 183 2.87 -13.59 -14.63
CA SER A 183 1.91 -12.89 -13.78
C SER A 183 0.61 -13.67 -13.62
N GLY A 184 0.12 -14.32 -14.69
CA GLY A 184 -1.11 -15.11 -14.62
C GLY A 184 -0.94 -16.34 -13.74
N ALA A 185 0.20 -17.02 -13.83
CA ALA A 185 0.52 -18.15 -12.95
C ALA A 185 0.72 -17.73 -11.49
N ALA A 186 1.26 -16.53 -11.24
CA ALA A 186 1.39 -15.96 -9.91
C ALA A 186 0.02 -15.73 -9.26
N ASP A 187 -0.90 -15.10 -9.98
CA ASP A 187 -2.26 -14.85 -9.50
C ASP A 187 -3.02 -16.16 -9.22
N GLN A 188 -2.88 -17.19 -10.08
CA GLN A 188 -3.48 -18.51 -9.82
C GLN A 188 -2.89 -19.19 -8.58
N THR A 189 -1.58 -19.06 -8.38
CA THR A 189 -0.92 -19.55 -7.17
C THR A 189 -1.47 -18.83 -5.93
N PHE A 190 -1.67 -17.52 -6.01
CA PHE A 190 -2.24 -16.71 -4.94
C PHE A 190 -3.66 -17.19 -4.59
N VAL A 191 -4.55 -17.40 -5.56
CA VAL A 191 -5.89 -17.98 -5.32
C VAL A 191 -5.79 -19.32 -4.58
N GLY A 192 -4.87 -20.19 -5.01
CA GLY A 192 -4.64 -21.47 -4.34
C GLY A 192 -4.20 -21.33 -2.87
N ARG A 193 -3.40 -20.30 -2.55
CA ARG A 193 -2.97 -19.98 -1.18
C ARG A 193 -4.08 -19.36 -0.32
N LEU A 194 -5.04 -18.66 -0.92
CA LEU A 194 -6.18 -18.10 -0.19
C LEU A 194 -7.11 -19.18 0.39
N ASN A 195 -7.09 -20.41 -0.12
CA ASN A 195 -7.92 -21.50 0.39
C ASN A 195 -7.69 -21.81 1.88
N PHE A 196 -6.50 -21.53 2.43
CA PHE A 196 -6.23 -21.69 3.86
C PHE A 196 -7.02 -20.70 4.72
N LEU A 197 -7.47 -19.58 4.14
CA LEU A 197 -8.25 -18.55 4.82
C LEU A 197 -9.77 -18.84 4.80
N SER A 198 -10.23 -19.84 4.04
CA SER A 198 -11.67 -20.17 3.90
C SER A 198 -12.37 -20.57 5.21
N GLN A 199 -11.60 -20.90 6.26
CA GLN A 199 -12.15 -21.16 7.60
C GLN A 199 -12.42 -19.88 8.40
N ASN A 200 -11.88 -18.73 7.97
CA ASN A 200 -12.08 -17.45 8.65
C ASN A 200 -13.48 -16.89 8.30
N PRO A 201 -14.34 -16.57 9.29
CA PRO A 201 -15.69 -16.05 9.04
C PRO A 201 -15.73 -14.74 8.23
N ASN A 202 -14.65 -13.96 8.26
CA ASN A 202 -14.49 -12.68 7.57
C ASN A 202 -13.87 -12.82 6.18
N PHE A 203 -13.69 -14.05 5.69
CA PHE A 203 -13.13 -14.32 4.36
C PHE A 203 -14.07 -15.20 3.54
N GLU A 204 -14.25 -14.87 2.27
CA GLU A 204 -14.98 -15.70 1.32
C GLU A 204 -14.23 -15.74 -0.02
N SER A 205 -13.95 -16.95 -0.53
CA SER A 205 -13.33 -17.13 -1.84
C SER A 205 -14.39 -17.22 -2.92
N ARG A 206 -14.20 -16.50 -4.03
CA ARG A 206 -15.04 -16.56 -5.23
C ARG A 206 -14.17 -16.74 -6.47
N GLN A 207 -14.79 -17.12 -7.59
CA GLN A 207 -14.05 -17.26 -8.83
C GLN A 207 -13.53 -15.90 -9.30
N GLY A 208 -12.20 -15.75 -9.39
CA GLY A 208 -11.54 -14.52 -9.86
C GLY A 208 -11.49 -13.36 -8.86
N GLN A 209 -12.07 -13.50 -7.67
CA GLN A 209 -12.08 -12.49 -6.62
C GLN A 209 -12.17 -13.13 -5.22
N PHE A 210 -11.81 -12.39 -4.18
CA PHE A 210 -12.09 -12.78 -2.80
C PHE A 210 -12.81 -11.65 -2.08
N ILE A 211 -13.61 -11.98 -1.07
CA ILE A 211 -14.34 -11.02 -0.26
C ILE A 211 -13.74 -10.99 1.13
N VAL A 212 -13.54 -9.78 1.64
CA VAL A 212 -13.22 -9.54 3.06
C VAL A 212 -14.39 -8.81 3.69
N LYS A 213 -14.86 -9.31 4.83
CA LYS A 213 -15.93 -8.70 5.62
C LYS A 213 -15.31 -7.70 6.59
N HIS A 214 -15.14 -6.46 6.12
CA HIS A 214 -14.55 -5.36 6.88
C HIS A 214 -15.54 -4.76 7.89
N TYR A 215 -15.04 -3.93 8.79
CA TYR A 215 -15.90 -3.20 9.74
C TYR A 215 -16.95 -2.30 9.04
N ALA A 216 -16.67 -1.81 7.82
CA ALA A 216 -17.53 -0.93 7.06
C ALA A 216 -18.42 -1.64 6.03
N GLY A 217 -18.21 -2.93 5.79
CA GLY A 217 -18.98 -3.73 4.83
C GLY A 217 -18.15 -4.79 4.11
N ASP A 218 -18.82 -5.60 3.30
CA ASP A 218 -18.19 -6.64 2.49
C ASP A 218 -17.59 -6.05 1.22
N VAL A 219 -16.30 -6.30 0.99
CA VAL A 219 -15.58 -5.78 -0.20
C VAL A 219 -15.01 -6.93 -1.01
N GLY A 220 -15.40 -7.01 -2.28
CA GLY A 220 -14.86 -7.96 -3.25
C GLY A 220 -13.63 -7.39 -3.97
N TYR A 221 -12.51 -8.09 -3.87
CA TYR A 221 -11.23 -7.72 -4.48
C TYR A 221 -10.91 -8.64 -5.67
N THR A 222 -10.74 -8.05 -6.85
CA THR A 222 -10.34 -8.76 -8.07
C THR A 222 -8.88 -9.20 -7.98
N VAL A 223 -8.62 -10.47 -8.28
CA VAL A 223 -7.29 -11.07 -8.18
C VAL A 223 -6.37 -10.72 -9.37
N ASP A 224 -6.95 -10.49 -10.55
CA ASP A 224 -6.21 -10.18 -11.78
C ASP A 224 -5.22 -9.01 -11.60
N GLY A 225 -3.93 -9.29 -11.79
CA GLY A 225 -2.82 -8.36 -11.67
C GLY A 225 -2.46 -7.97 -10.23
N MET A 226 -3.05 -8.62 -9.21
CA MET A 226 -2.83 -8.25 -7.81
C MET A 226 -1.40 -8.58 -7.34
N THR A 227 -0.84 -9.72 -7.78
CA THR A 227 0.53 -10.11 -7.40
C THR A 227 1.59 -9.16 -7.97
N ASP A 228 1.43 -8.71 -9.21
CA ASP A 228 2.32 -7.74 -9.84
C ASP A 228 2.28 -6.38 -9.13
N LYS A 229 1.09 -5.93 -8.74
CA LYS A 229 0.92 -4.71 -7.94
C LYS A 229 1.56 -4.82 -6.57
N ASN A 230 1.47 -5.97 -5.91
CA ASN A 230 2.14 -6.20 -4.63
C ASN A 230 3.68 -6.23 -4.77
N LYS A 231 4.20 -6.80 -5.86
CA LYS A 231 5.65 -6.92 -6.08
C LYS A 231 6.36 -5.56 -6.07
N ASP A 232 5.75 -4.53 -6.65
CA ASP A 232 6.17 -3.11 -6.59
C ASP A 232 7.70 -2.92 -6.74
N GLN A 233 8.30 -3.60 -7.74
CA GLN A 233 9.73 -3.62 -7.96
C GLN A 233 10.09 -3.14 -9.37
N LEU A 234 10.96 -2.15 -9.43
CA LEU A 234 11.68 -1.82 -10.66
C LEU A 234 12.63 -2.94 -11.04
N LEU A 235 12.73 -3.19 -12.35
CA LEU A 235 13.73 -4.11 -12.88
C LEU A 235 15.14 -3.57 -12.65
N LYS A 236 16.10 -4.46 -12.37
CA LYS A 236 17.52 -4.11 -12.19
C LYS A 236 18.06 -3.31 -13.38
N ASP A 237 17.63 -3.64 -14.60
CA ASP A 237 18.02 -2.96 -15.83
C ASP A 237 17.63 -1.47 -15.83
N LEU A 238 16.45 -1.13 -15.30
CA LEU A 238 15.99 0.26 -15.17
C LEU A 238 16.79 1.02 -14.10
N LEU A 239 17.10 0.37 -12.98
CA LEU A 239 17.90 0.99 -11.93
C LEU A 239 19.35 1.22 -12.41
N ASN A 240 19.92 0.30 -13.18
CA ASN A 240 21.23 0.47 -13.81
C ASN A 240 21.22 1.62 -14.82
N LEU A 241 20.15 1.74 -15.64
CA LEU A 241 19.98 2.86 -16.55
C LEU A 241 20.00 4.19 -15.80
N VAL A 242 19.19 4.32 -14.74
CA VAL A 242 19.15 5.54 -13.92
C VAL A 242 20.52 5.80 -13.27
N GLY A 243 21.21 4.76 -12.79
CA GLY A 243 22.56 4.87 -12.23
C GLY A 243 23.63 5.31 -13.24
N SER A 244 23.41 5.13 -14.55
CA SER A 244 24.29 5.62 -15.61
C SER A 244 24.06 7.10 -15.98
N SER A 245 23.04 7.73 -15.41
CA SER A 245 22.70 9.12 -15.65
C SER A 245 23.85 10.07 -15.29
N SER A 246 24.07 11.09 -16.10
CA SER A 246 24.92 12.23 -15.72
C SER A 246 24.17 13.32 -14.96
N ASN A 247 22.83 13.21 -14.87
CA ASN A 247 21.99 14.15 -14.15
C ASN A 247 22.04 13.87 -12.63
N ARG A 248 22.64 14.80 -11.88
CA ARG A 248 22.76 14.70 -10.40
C ARG A 248 21.41 14.53 -9.70
N PHE A 249 20.33 15.11 -10.23
CA PHE A 249 19.02 14.98 -9.61
C PHE A 249 18.49 13.54 -9.73
N MET A 250 18.80 12.82 -10.81
CA MET A 250 18.44 11.41 -10.95
C MET A 250 19.10 10.54 -9.86
N HIS A 251 20.37 10.81 -9.55
CA HIS A 251 21.06 10.17 -8.41
C HIS A 251 20.47 10.55 -7.06
N THR A 252 19.87 11.74 -6.95
CA THR A 252 19.18 12.18 -5.73
C THR A 252 17.84 11.45 -5.57
N LEU A 253 17.11 11.26 -6.67
CA LEU A 253 15.85 10.51 -6.68
C LEU A 253 16.05 9.00 -6.49
N PHE A 254 17.18 8.46 -6.95
CA PHE A 254 17.51 7.04 -6.85
C PHE A 254 18.84 6.85 -6.11
N PRO A 255 18.87 7.10 -4.78
CA PRO A 255 20.11 7.12 -4.01
C PRO A 255 20.72 5.72 -3.81
N ASN A 256 19.89 4.67 -3.87
CA ASN A 256 20.32 3.30 -3.64
C ASN A 256 20.95 2.71 -4.91
N GLN A 257 22.23 2.36 -4.84
CA GLN A 257 22.89 1.62 -5.91
C GLN A 257 22.34 0.18 -5.98
N VAL A 258 22.22 -0.34 -7.19
CA VAL A 258 21.79 -1.73 -7.42
C VAL A 258 22.87 -2.67 -6.91
N ASN A 259 22.66 -3.24 -5.73
CA ASN A 259 23.50 -4.35 -5.30
C ASN A 259 23.16 -5.58 -6.14
N GLN A 260 24.01 -5.89 -7.12
CA GLN A 260 23.79 -7.02 -8.02
C GLN A 260 23.85 -8.37 -7.29
N ASP A 261 24.63 -8.43 -6.20
CA ASP A 261 24.86 -9.62 -5.38
C ASP A 261 23.83 -9.83 -4.25
N ASP A 262 22.97 -8.83 -3.98
CA ASP A 262 21.93 -9.00 -2.97
C ASP A 262 20.83 -9.91 -3.48
N LYS A 263 20.80 -11.13 -2.94
CA LYS A 263 19.78 -12.14 -3.21
C LYS A 263 18.55 -11.97 -2.31
N ARG A 264 18.58 -11.04 -1.34
CA ARG A 264 17.42 -10.75 -0.50
C ARG A 264 16.35 -10.09 -1.35
N ARG A 265 15.12 -10.54 -1.19
CA ARG A 265 13.99 -9.94 -1.89
C ARG A 265 13.69 -8.58 -1.26
N PRO A 266 13.51 -7.53 -2.08
CA PRO A 266 13.02 -6.25 -1.59
C PRO A 266 11.66 -6.41 -0.91
N PRO A 267 11.32 -5.55 0.06
CA PRO A 267 9.98 -5.53 0.64
C PRO A 267 8.93 -5.23 -0.43
N THR A 268 7.83 -5.97 -0.40
CA THR A 268 6.67 -5.75 -1.27
C THR A 268 5.87 -4.52 -0.82
N ALA A 269 4.96 -4.03 -1.65
CA ALA A 269 4.04 -2.96 -1.26
C ALA A 269 3.22 -3.34 -0.02
N GLY A 270 2.78 -4.61 0.09
CA GLY A 270 2.11 -5.14 1.28
C GLY A 270 2.97 -5.11 2.54
N ASP A 271 4.28 -5.37 2.42
CA ASP A 271 5.19 -5.25 3.56
C ASP A 271 5.44 -3.78 3.96
N LYS A 272 5.59 -2.89 2.98
CA LYS A 272 5.76 -1.44 3.22
C LYS A 272 4.54 -0.85 3.94
N ILE A 273 3.32 -1.12 3.46
CA ILE A 273 2.10 -0.57 4.07
C ILE A 273 1.85 -1.14 5.47
N LYS A 274 2.15 -2.42 5.68
CA LYS A 274 2.08 -3.05 7.00
C LYS A 274 3.06 -2.41 7.99
N ALA A 275 4.28 -2.12 7.56
CA ALA A 275 5.26 -1.42 8.40
C ALA A 275 4.74 -0.02 8.77
N SER A 276 4.31 0.77 7.79
CA SER A 276 3.78 2.12 8.03
C SER A 276 2.57 2.15 8.97
N ALA A 277 1.62 1.23 8.80
CA ALA A 277 0.44 1.15 9.67
C ALA A 277 0.80 0.79 11.12
N ASN A 278 1.75 -0.13 11.31
CA ASN A 278 2.23 -0.50 12.64
C ASN A 278 3.05 0.63 13.29
N ASP A 279 3.80 1.40 12.51
CA ASP A 279 4.55 2.56 13.00
C ASP A 279 3.59 3.66 13.46
N LEU A 280 2.54 3.92 12.69
CA LEU A 280 1.46 4.84 13.05
C LEU A 280 0.75 4.40 14.33
N ALA A 281 0.46 3.11 14.49
CA ALA A 281 -0.13 2.56 15.70
C ALA A 281 0.71 2.85 16.94
N ARG A 282 2.04 2.61 16.86
CA ARG A 282 2.97 2.88 17.97
C ARG A 282 3.07 4.36 18.32
N GLN A 283 3.16 5.23 17.31
CA GLN A 283 3.18 6.68 17.52
C GLN A 283 1.89 7.16 18.19
N THR A 284 0.74 6.68 17.72
CA THR A 284 -0.58 7.10 18.22
C THR A 284 -0.82 6.65 19.67
N GLN A 285 -0.35 5.46 20.04
CA GLN A 285 -0.43 4.95 21.41
C GLN A 285 0.37 5.82 22.41
N SER A 286 1.44 6.48 21.97
CA SER A 286 2.27 7.34 22.81
C SER A 286 1.71 8.76 23.03
N SER A 287 0.78 9.21 22.19
CA SER A 287 0.22 10.57 22.22
C SER A 287 -0.88 10.74 23.27
N ARG A 288 -0.89 11.88 23.99
CA ARG A 288 -1.85 12.20 25.08
C ARG A 288 -3.19 12.81 24.64
N SER A 289 -3.26 13.49 23.48
CA SER A 289 -4.48 14.17 23.01
C SER A 289 -4.88 13.66 21.62
N LYS A 290 -6.16 13.33 21.44
CA LYS A 290 -6.67 12.65 20.22
C LYS A 290 -8.07 13.17 19.88
N MET A 291 -8.25 13.63 18.64
CA MET A 291 -9.51 14.13 18.13
C MET A 291 -9.76 13.50 16.76
N GLY A 292 -10.88 12.81 16.58
CA GLY A 292 -11.31 12.28 15.29
C GLY A 292 -12.17 13.30 14.57
N CYS A 293 -11.86 13.61 13.31
CA CYS A 293 -12.75 14.40 12.45
C CYS A 293 -13.77 13.48 11.77
N LEU A 294 -15.05 13.85 11.81
CA LEU A 294 -16.09 13.24 10.99
C LEU A 294 -16.10 13.94 9.63
N LYS A 295 -16.07 13.18 8.52
CA LYS A 295 -16.44 13.74 7.22
C LYS A 295 -17.97 13.74 7.10
N PRO A 296 -18.62 14.86 6.75
CA PRO A 296 -20.01 14.85 6.36
C PRO A 296 -20.18 14.07 5.05
N VAL A 297 -21.28 13.32 4.97
CA VAL A 297 -21.63 12.49 3.80
C VAL A 297 -21.90 13.38 2.59
N GLU A 298 -21.34 13.04 1.42
CA GLU A 298 -21.65 13.75 0.16
C GLU A 298 -23.14 13.58 -0.19
N GLY A 299 -23.85 14.70 -0.37
CA GLY A 299 -25.26 14.73 -0.74
C GLY A 299 -26.24 15.00 0.40
N VAL A 300 -25.76 15.21 1.63
CA VAL A 300 -26.57 15.68 2.76
C VAL A 300 -26.57 17.20 2.76
N SER A 301 -27.74 17.82 2.67
CA SER A 301 -27.85 19.29 2.71
C SER A 301 -27.58 19.82 4.13
N ASP A 302 -27.10 21.07 4.26
CA ASP A 302 -26.82 21.68 5.58
C ASP A 302 -28.01 21.60 6.55
N GLN A 303 -29.24 21.55 6.04
CA GLN A 303 -30.47 21.44 6.82
C GLN A 303 -30.71 20.03 7.41
N ASP A 304 -30.15 18.98 6.80
CA ASP A 304 -30.25 17.61 7.30
C ASP A 304 -29.27 17.34 8.45
N VAL A 305 -28.15 18.09 8.49
CA VAL A 305 -27.19 18.09 9.60
C VAL A 305 -27.81 18.75 10.84
N GLU A 306 -28.50 19.89 10.68
CA GLU A 306 -29.19 20.57 11.80
C GLU A 306 -30.38 19.77 12.36
N ARG A 307 -31.18 19.09 11.51
CA ARG A 307 -32.31 18.27 11.98
C ARG A 307 -31.89 17.08 12.85
N SER A 308 -30.65 16.63 12.72
CA SER A 308 -30.08 15.61 13.62
C SER A 308 -29.63 16.17 14.98
N GLY A 309 -29.45 17.49 15.09
CA GLY A 309 -29.08 18.21 16.32
C GLY A 309 -30.26 18.85 17.07
N SER A 310 -31.41 19.03 16.44
CA SER A 310 -32.56 19.72 17.03
C SER A 310 -33.84 18.88 16.95
N GLY A 311 -34.05 17.94 17.88
CA GLY A 311 -35.32 17.21 17.88
C GLY A 311 -35.45 15.94 18.71
N ALA A 312 -34.62 15.71 19.71
CA ALA A 312 -34.89 14.80 20.83
C ALA A 312 -33.74 15.02 21.80
N GLY A 313 -34.00 15.05 23.11
CA GLY A 313 -32.92 15.00 24.08
C GLY A 313 -31.97 13.87 23.70
N LEU A 314 -30.72 14.22 23.37
CA LEU A 314 -29.65 13.24 23.24
C LEU A 314 -29.72 12.39 24.51
N PRO A 315 -29.98 11.06 24.43
CA PRO A 315 -29.76 10.23 25.58
C PRO A 315 -28.30 10.44 25.93
N VAL A 316 -28.08 10.98 27.12
CA VAL A 316 -26.79 11.14 27.77
C VAL A 316 -25.92 9.95 27.37
N ARG A 317 -24.84 10.21 26.61
CA ARG A 317 -23.71 9.31 26.32
C ARG A 317 -24.03 7.84 26.62
N GLU A 318 -24.79 7.19 25.75
CA GLU A 318 -24.89 5.73 25.82
C GLU A 318 -23.51 5.14 25.44
N PRO A 319 -22.88 4.35 26.33
CA PRO A 319 -21.61 3.72 26.03
C PRO A 319 -21.83 2.70 24.90
N GLY A 320 -21.29 2.96 23.71
CA GLY A 320 -21.35 2.02 22.58
C GLY A 320 -21.95 2.53 21.26
N ARG A 321 -22.35 3.80 21.16
CA ARG A 321 -22.81 4.41 19.89
C ARG A 321 -21.77 5.28 19.16
N PHE A 322 -20.49 5.25 19.54
CA PHE A 322 -19.46 6.05 18.90
C PHE A 322 -18.81 5.34 17.70
N LEU A 323 -18.97 5.98 16.53
CA LEU A 323 -18.17 5.93 15.31
C LEU A 323 -18.16 4.62 14.52
N TYR A 324 -19.23 4.42 13.76
CA TYR A 324 -19.04 3.91 12.39
C TYR A 324 -18.55 5.07 11.53
N PHE A 325 -17.28 5.07 11.14
CA PHE A 325 -16.86 5.77 9.93
C PHE A 325 -17.49 5.04 8.76
N ARG A 326 -18.75 5.36 8.45
CA ARG A 326 -19.39 4.96 7.21
C ARG A 326 -19.27 6.14 6.27
N THR A 327 -18.38 6.02 5.30
CA THR A 327 -18.42 6.83 4.07
C THR A 327 -19.70 6.54 3.32
#